data_AF-A0A821EQ74-F1
#
_entry.id   AF-A0A821EQ74-F1
#
_cell.length_a   1.000
_cell.length_b   1.000
_cell.length_c   1.000
_cell.angle_alpha   90.00
_cell.angle_beta   90.00
_cell.angle_gamma   90.00
#
_symmetry.space_group_name_H-M   'P 1'
#
loop_
_entity.id
_entity.type
_entity.pdbx_description
1 polymer ?
#
loop_
_entity_poly.entity_id
_entity_poly.type
_entity_poly.pdbx_seq_one_letter_code
_entity_poly.pdbx_strand_id
1 'polypeptide(L)'
;MMDEEDNNDEEESIIEEQNVDDYDENQYFDIQNNFTLEEMEDIVEWVDKHPNYKFANAHNWIKNQRSLILNYSPHQILNSDHCSFQKEYISPRTLSFTGERTTEVAVKKKNNITHSYTVQPITSADGKLLGKFFLILQEKENEFGTTVWKDLTVPSNVVVRASKSGKSSDEKHRTFLDEVLRPL
;
A
#
# COMPACT_ATOMS: atom_id res chain seq x y z
N MET A 1 -12.73 -63.68 13.54
CA MET A 1 -12.07 -63.95 12.25
C MET A 1 -12.94 -63.25 11.22
N MET A 2 -12.65 -61.98 10.93
CA MET A 2 -11.59 -61.51 10.01
C MET A 2 -12.14 -61.57 8.57
N ASP A 3 -12.15 -60.55 7.72
CA ASP A 3 -11.65 -59.17 7.71
C ASP A 3 -12.45 -58.45 6.60
N GLU A 4 -12.76 -57.16 6.75
CA GLU A 4 -12.96 -56.27 5.60
C GLU A 4 -12.16 -54.99 5.90
N GLU A 5 -10.95 -54.94 5.36
CA GLU A 5 -10.13 -53.73 5.27
C GLU A 5 -10.59 -52.91 4.07
N ASP A 6 -11.00 -51.67 4.33
CA ASP A 6 -11.22 -50.64 3.32
C ASP A 6 -9.87 -50.28 2.67
N ASN A 7 -9.77 -50.60 1.38
CA ASN A 7 -8.81 -49.96 0.47
C ASN A 7 -9.29 -48.54 0.17
N ASN A 8 -8.45 -47.54 0.41
CA ASN A 8 -8.39 -46.39 -0.47
C ASN A 8 -6.98 -45.79 -0.46
N ASP A 9 -6.41 -45.83 -1.65
CA ASP A 9 -5.10 -45.36 -2.07
C ASP A 9 -4.90 -43.85 -1.80
N GLU A 10 -3.83 -43.50 -1.07
CA GLU A 10 -3.26 -42.15 -1.11
C GLU A 10 -2.15 -42.13 -2.19
N GLU A 11 -2.48 -41.59 -3.37
CA GLU A 11 -1.49 -41.23 -4.40
C GLU A 11 -0.70 -40.00 -3.95
N GLU A 12 0.54 -40.19 -3.46
CA GLU A 12 1.54 -39.12 -3.42
C GLU A 12 2.13 -38.92 -4.83
N SER A 13 1.80 -37.81 -5.49
CA SER A 13 2.45 -37.40 -6.75
C SER A 13 3.67 -36.52 -6.46
N ILE A 14 4.84 -37.04 -6.86
CA ILE A 14 6.13 -36.34 -6.84
C ILE A 14 6.13 -35.33 -8.00
N ILE A 15 6.26 -34.04 -7.70
CA ILE A 15 6.48 -33.00 -8.73
C ILE A 15 7.99 -32.85 -8.93
N GLU A 16 8.48 -33.24 -10.11
CA GLU A 16 9.86 -32.99 -10.56
C GLU A 16 10.07 -31.49 -10.84
N GLU A 17 11.05 -30.89 -10.17
CA GLU A 17 11.53 -29.53 -10.46
C GLU A 17 12.29 -29.51 -11.79
N GLN A 18 11.71 -28.87 -12.82
CA GLN A 18 12.44 -28.57 -14.06
C GLN A 18 13.29 -27.30 -13.88
N ASN A 19 14.61 -27.48 -13.93
CA ASN A 19 15.59 -26.39 -14.09
C ASN A 19 15.38 -25.69 -15.44
N VAL A 20 15.15 -24.37 -15.41
CA VAL A 20 15.08 -23.52 -16.61
C VAL A 20 16.04 -22.34 -16.41
N ASP A 21 17.33 -22.62 -16.55
CA ASP A 21 18.38 -21.60 -16.71
C ASP A 21 18.97 -21.76 -18.10
N ASP A 22 18.43 -21.04 -19.06
CA ASP A 22 19.09 -20.74 -20.33
C ASP A 22 18.72 -19.29 -20.72
N TYR A 23 19.33 -18.33 -20.02
CA TYR A 23 19.13 -16.90 -20.20
C TYR A 23 20.22 -16.34 -21.12
N ASP A 24 19.83 -15.83 -22.29
CA ASP A 24 20.71 -15.10 -23.23
C ASP A 24 20.62 -13.59 -22.96
N GLU A 25 21.70 -13.01 -22.44
CA GLU A 25 21.81 -11.62 -21.97
C GLU A 25 21.72 -10.54 -23.06
N ASN A 26 21.59 -10.89 -24.35
CA ASN A 26 21.82 -9.92 -25.44
C ASN A 26 20.58 -9.35 -26.13
N GLN A 27 19.34 -9.64 -25.71
CA GLN A 27 18.20 -9.40 -26.61
C GLN A 27 17.43 -8.06 -26.47
N TYR A 28 17.54 -7.27 -25.41
CA TYR A 28 16.67 -6.08 -25.29
C TYR A 28 17.35 -4.85 -24.70
N PHE A 29 17.92 -4.03 -25.59
CA PHE A 29 18.11 -2.60 -25.37
C PHE A 29 16.93 -1.83 -25.99
N ASP A 30 16.46 -0.81 -25.27
CA ASP A 30 15.43 0.19 -25.63
C ASP A 30 13.95 -0.17 -25.42
N ILE A 31 13.44 0.11 -24.21
CA ILE A 31 12.02 0.42 -24.01
C ILE A 31 11.92 1.69 -23.14
N GLN A 32 11.70 2.84 -23.79
CA GLN A 32 11.26 4.06 -23.12
C GLN A 32 9.73 4.03 -23.01
N ASN A 33 9.20 4.01 -21.79
CA ASN A 33 7.75 4.07 -21.54
C ASN A 33 7.24 5.51 -21.71
N ASN A 34 6.56 5.78 -22.83
CA ASN A 34 5.86 7.04 -23.11
C ASN A 34 4.33 6.82 -23.06
N PHE A 35 3.72 6.79 -21.86
CA PHE A 35 2.26 6.82 -21.74
C PHE A 35 1.77 8.26 -21.59
N THR A 36 0.78 8.65 -22.39
CA THR A 36 0.16 9.97 -22.36
C THR A 36 -1.09 10.00 -21.47
N LEU A 37 -1.53 11.20 -21.06
CA LEU A 37 -2.71 11.39 -20.21
C LEU A 37 -4.02 10.99 -20.92
N GLU A 38 -4.09 11.19 -22.23
CA GLU A 38 -5.25 10.85 -23.07
C GLU A 38 -5.44 9.32 -23.12
N GLU A 39 -4.34 8.58 -23.24
CA GLU A 39 -4.35 7.11 -23.18
C GLU A 39 -4.78 6.59 -21.79
N MET A 40 -4.52 7.34 -20.71
CA MET A 40 -5.01 6.97 -19.37
C MET A 40 -6.52 7.19 -19.22
N GLU A 41 -7.06 8.27 -19.80
CA GLU A 41 -8.50 8.56 -19.76
C GLU A 41 -9.31 7.53 -20.56
N ASP A 42 -8.81 7.12 -21.73
CA ASP A 42 -9.41 6.07 -22.55
C ASP A 42 -9.45 4.71 -21.85
N ILE A 43 -8.38 4.38 -21.10
CA ILE A 43 -8.33 3.14 -20.30
C ILE A 43 -9.38 3.18 -19.19
N VAL A 44 -9.56 4.32 -18.52
CA VAL A 44 -10.56 4.46 -17.44
C VAL A 44 -11.98 4.33 -18.00
N GLU A 45 -12.30 5.01 -19.11
CA GLU A 45 -13.62 4.95 -19.72
C GLU A 45 -13.96 3.53 -20.25
N TRP A 46 -12.96 2.83 -20.77
CA TRP A 46 -13.12 1.46 -21.25
C TRP A 46 -13.37 0.46 -20.11
N VAL A 47 -12.69 0.63 -18.97
CA VAL A 47 -12.84 -0.21 -17.77
C VAL A 47 -14.23 -0.07 -17.15
N ASP A 48 -14.81 1.13 -17.16
CA ASP A 48 -16.17 1.39 -16.65
C ASP A 48 -17.24 0.71 -17.52
N LYS A 49 -17.01 0.58 -18.83
CA LYS A 49 -17.93 -0.09 -19.76
C LYS A 49 -17.86 -1.62 -19.71
N HIS A 50 -16.82 -2.21 -19.11
CA HIS A 50 -16.59 -3.66 -19.11
C HIS A 50 -16.26 -4.22 -17.71
N PRO A 51 -17.23 -4.22 -16.76
CA PRO A 51 -16.97 -4.56 -15.36
C PRO A 51 -16.49 -6.01 -15.12
N ASN A 52 -16.86 -6.94 -16.00
CA ASN A 52 -16.46 -8.36 -15.91
C ASN A 52 -15.08 -8.64 -16.52
N TYR A 53 -14.50 -7.70 -17.26
CA TYR A 53 -13.15 -7.83 -17.84
C TYR A 53 -12.05 -7.67 -16.78
N LYS A 54 -12.39 -7.21 -15.56
CA LYS A 54 -11.45 -7.00 -14.45
C LYS A 54 -10.63 -8.24 -14.07
N PHE A 55 -11.18 -9.45 -14.21
CA PHE A 55 -10.52 -10.67 -13.72
C PHE A 55 -9.59 -11.34 -14.73
N ALA A 56 -9.97 -11.40 -16.02
CA ALA A 56 -9.11 -11.92 -17.08
C ALA A 56 -7.90 -11.00 -17.33
N ASN A 57 -8.11 -9.68 -17.17
CA ASN A 57 -7.06 -8.70 -17.34
C ASN A 57 -6.08 -8.67 -16.15
N ALA A 58 -6.55 -8.91 -14.91
CA ALA A 58 -5.67 -8.94 -13.74
C ALA A 58 -4.61 -10.04 -13.84
N HIS A 59 -4.96 -11.25 -14.28
CA HIS A 59 -3.98 -12.33 -14.42
C HIS A 59 -2.93 -12.03 -15.50
N ASN A 60 -3.38 -11.56 -16.67
CA ASN A 60 -2.46 -11.16 -17.75
C ASN A 60 -1.61 -9.96 -17.35
N TRP A 61 -2.18 -8.99 -16.63
CA TRP A 61 -1.45 -7.86 -16.08
C TRP A 61 -0.39 -8.33 -15.09
N ILE A 62 -0.73 -9.19 -14.12
CA ILE A 62 0.24 -9.76 -13.17
C ILE A 62 1.35 -10.50 -13.91
N LYS A 63 1.01 -11.30 -14.93
CA LYS A 63 2.00 -12.01 -15.74
C LYS A 63 2.96 -11.04 -16.44
N ASN A 64 2.43 -9.99 -17.06
CA ASN A 64 3.23 -8.95 -17.72
C ASN A 64 4.08 -8.15 -16.71
N GLN A 65 3.52 -7.78 -15.56
CA GLN A 65 4.26 -7.07 -14.51
C GLN A 65 5.38 -7.94 -13.93
N ARG A 66 5.16 -9.24 -13.73
CA ARG A 66 6.20 -10.16 -13.27
C ARG A 66 7.39 -10.18 -14.23
N SER A 67 7.14 -10.27 -15.54
CA SER A 67 8.21 -10.19 -16.53
C SER A 67 8.92 -8.84 -16.52
N LEU A 68 8.19 -7.73 -16.38
CA LEU A 68 8.79 -6.38 -16.32
C LEU A 68 9.62 -6.16 -15.06
N ILE A 69 9.15 -6.63 -13.90
CA ILE A 69 9.83 -6.50 -12.61
C ILE A 69 11.21 -7.16 -12.63
N LEU A 70 11.39 -8.25 -13.38
CA LEU A 70 12.69 -8.92 -13.55
C LEU A 70 13.75 -8.05 -14.23
N ASN A 71 13.35 -7.02 -14.99
CA ASN A 71 14.28 -6.09 -15.62
C ASN A 71 14.84 -5.02 -14.65
N TYR A 72 14.38 -5.01 -13.40
CA TYR A 72 14.79 -4.03 -12.39
C TYR A 72 15.49 -4.72 -11.23
N SER A 73 16.52 -4.08 -10.69
CA SER A 73 17.13 -4.54 -9.45
C SER A 73 16.15 -4.39 -8.27
N PRO A 74 16.23 -5.24 -7.22
CA PRO A 74 15.34 -5.15 -6.06
C PRO A 74 15.27 -3.78 -5.37
N HIS A 75 16.34 -2.98 -5.41
CA HIS A 75 16.36 -1.63 -4.85
C HIS A 75 15.63 -0.58 -5.70
N GLN A 76 15.33 -0.88 -6.97
CA GLN A 76 14.61 -0.02 -7.91
C GLN A 76 13.11 -0.31 -7.94
N ILE A 77 12.68 -1.44 -7.37
CA ILE A 77 11.27 -1.81 -7.25
C ILE A 77 10.76 -1.25 -5.93
N LEU A 78 9.89 -0.25 -6.02
CA LEU A 78 9.38 0.47 -4.87
C LEU A 78 7.91 0.13 -4.62
N ASN A 79 7.57 -0.05 -3.34
CA ASN A 79 6.21 -0.14 -2.85
C ASN A 79 5.91 1.05 -1.96
N SER A 80 4.72 1.61 -2.08
CA SER A 80 4.25 2.71 -1.24
C SER A 80 2.75 2.64 -1.08
N ASP A 81 2.28 2.84 0.15
CA ASP A 81 0.86 2.87 0.44
C ASP A 81 0.58 3.76 1.66
N HIS A 82 -0.66 4.24 1.77
CA HIS A 82 -1.14 5.03 2.89
C HIS A 82 -1.41 4.13 4.12
N CYS A 83 -0.84 4.50 5.26
CA CYS A 83 -1.16 3.90 6.55
C CYS A 83 -1.74 4.95 7.49
N SER A 84 -2.96 4.73 7.99
CA SER A 84 -3.60 5.64 8.94
C SER A 84 -3.40 5.14 10.38
N PHE A 85 -2.95 6.04 11.26
CA PHE A 85 -2.70 5.76 12.67
C PHE A 85 -3.61 6.61 13.55
N GLN A 86 -4.17 6.02 14.59
CA GLN A 86 -4.81 6.78 15.67
C GLN A 86 -3.74 7.48 16.50
N LYS A 87 -4.04 8.67 17.03
CA LYS A 87 -3.10 9.42 17.90
C LYS A 87 -2.91 8.74 19.26
N GLU A 88 -3.88 7.92 19.68
CA GLU A 88 -3.80 7.12 20.89
C GLU A 88 -4.17 5.68 20.56
N TYR A 89 -3.29 4.76 20.96
CA TYR A 89 -3.56 3.33 20.86
C TYR A 89 -4.52 2.92 21.97
N ILE A 90 -5.64 2.30 21.59
CA ILE A 90 -6.62 1.77 22.52
C ILE A 90 -6.90 0.32 22.17
N SER A 91 -6.90 -0.54 23.18
CA SER A 91 -7.40 -1.89 23.02
C SER A 91 -8.91 -1.84 22.75
N PRO A 92 -9.41 -2.40 21.64
CA PRO A 92 -10.85 -2.53 21.42
C PRO A 92 -11.49 -3.50 22.43
N ARG A 93 -10.67 -4.31 23.12
CA ARG A 93 -11.10 -5.22 24.18
C ARG A 93 -11.01 -4.52 25.53
N THR A 94 -12.15 -4.46 26.22
CA THR A 94 -12.28 -4.01 27.60
C THR A 94 -12.90 -5.12 28.43
N LEU A 95 -12.40 -5.35 29.64
CA LEU A 95 -13.00 -6.29 30.58
C LEU A 95 -14.22 -5.62 31.25
N SER A 96 -15.41 -6.18 31.07
CA SER A 96 -16.69 -5.67 31.60
C SER A 96 -17.54 -6.82 32.13
N PHE A 97 -18.65 -6.50 32.81
CA PHE A 97 -19.58 -7.51 33.29
C PHE A 97 -20.47 -8.04 32.15
N THR A 98 -20.73 -9.35 32.17
CA THR A 98 -21.61 -10.00 31.19
C THR A 98 -23.03 -9.43 31.30
N GLY A 99 -23.60 -9.01 30.17
CA GLY A 99 -24.95 -8.44 30.11
C GLY A 99 -25.03 -6.92 30.24
N GLU A 100 -23.91 -6.22 30.40
CA GLU A 100 -23.90 -4.75 30.34
C GLU A 100 -24.22 -4.23 28.94
N ARG A 101 -25.11 -3.24 28.86
CA ARG A 101 -25.49 -2.57 27.61
C ARG A 101 -24.40 -1.62 27.10
N THR A 102 -23.65 -1.01 28.01
CA THR A 102 -22.62 -0.02 27.72
C THR A 102 -21.43 -0.24 28.64
N THR A 103 -20.25 -0.39 28.05
CA THR A 103 -18.97 -0.45 28.78
C THR A 103 -18.27 0.89 28.65
N GLU A 104 -17.92 1.51 29.77
CA GLU A 104 -17.14 2.74 29.78
C GLU A 104 -15.64 2.44 29.67
N VAL A 105 -14.93 3.25 28.89
CA VAL A 105 -13.48 3.13 28.69
C VAL A 105 -12.81 4.44 29.05
N ALA A 106 -11.80 4.38 29.92
CA ALA A 106 -10.97 5.53 30.25
C ALA A 106 -9.96 5.78 29.11
N VAL A 107 -9.95 7.00 28.59
CA VAL A 107 -9.01 7.45 27.54
C VAL A 107 -8.34 8.75 27.98
N LYS A 108 -7.10 9.00 27.56
CA LYS A 108 -6.41 10.24 27.96
C LYS A 108 -7.09 11.46 27.34
N LYS A 109 -7.40 11.40 26.05
CA LYS A 109 -8.13 12.46 25.34
C LYS A 109 -9.05 11.85 24.29
N LYS A 110 -10.34 12.15 24.37
CA LYS A 110 -11.35 11.70 23.37
C LYS A 110 -11.00 12.11 21.93
N ASN A 111 -10.28 13.21 21.74
CA ASN A 111 -9.86 13.61 20.39
C ASN A 111 -8.78 12.70 19.80
N ASN A 112 -7.94 12.08 20.62
CA ASN A 112 -6.84 11.25 20.12
C ASN A 112 -7.32 9.90 19.55
N ILE A 113 -8.53 9.50 19.90
CA ILE A 113 -9.14 8.22 19.51
C ILE A 113 -10.02 8.39 18.27
N THR A 114 -10.50 9.62 18.03
CA THR A 114 -11.33 9.98 16.88
C THR A 114 -10.55 10.59 15.73
N HIS A 115 -9.36 11.14 16.02
CA HIS A 115 -8.51 11.77 15.01
C HIS A 115 -7.34 10.85 14.68
N SER A 116 -7.13 10.64 13.39
CA SER A 116 -5.98 9.91 12.86
C SER A 116 -5.04 10.84 12.12
N TYR A 117 -3.85 10.33 11.82
CA TYR A 117 -2.94 10.90 10.85
C TYR A 117 -2.57 9.81 9.85
N THR A 118 -2.23 10.18 8.62
CA THR A 118 -1.80 9.24 7.59
C THR A 118 -0.30 9.40 7.35
N VAL A 119 0.40 8.28 7.24
CA VAL A 119 1.79 8.21 6.82
C VAL A 119 1.86 7.43 5.52
N GLN A 120 2.69 7.85 4.59
CA GLN A 120 3.00 7.11 3.38
C GLN A 120 4.51 6.89 3.26
N PRO A 121 5.02 5.74 3.75
CA PRO A 121 6.40 5.35 3.53
C PRO A 121 6.61 4.83 2.10
N ILE A 122 7.87 4.70 1.71
CA ILE A 122 8.29 4.00 0.51
C ILE A 122 9.29 2.93 0.92
N THR A 123 9.07 1.68 0.51
CA THR A 123 9.97 0.56 0.78
C THR A 123 10.39 -0.09 -0.53
N SER A 124 11.66 -0.41 -0.68
CA SER A 124 12.15 -1.17 -1.82
C SER A 124 11.95 -2.68 -1.63
N ALA A 125 12.01 -3.44 -2.73
CA ALA A 125 11.84 -4.90 -2.70
C ALA A 125 12.99 -5.63 -1.98
N ASP A 126 14.16 -5.00 -1.80
CA ASP A 126 15.22 -5.49 -0.91
C ASP A 126 14.98 -5.17 0.59
N GLY A 127 13.81 -4.65 0.93
CA GLY A 127 13.36 -4.45 2.32
C GLY A 127 13.85 -3.17 2.97
N LYS A 128 14.44 -2.24 2.22
CA LYS A 128 14.89 -0.95 2.78
C LYS A 128 13.75 0.06 2.80
N LEU A 129 13.64 0.79 3.90
CA LEU A 129 12.80 1.98 3.99
C LEU A 129 13.55 3.16 3.36
N LEU A 130 12.95 3.79 2.37
CA LEU A 130 13.52 4.98 1.76
C LEU A 130 13.37 6.17 2.71
N GLY A 131 14.39 7.04 2.74
CA GLY A 131 14.56 8.01 3.81
C GLY A 131 13.45 9.05 3.90
N LYS A 132 12.86 9.44 2.76
CA LYS A 132 11.75 10.40 2.73
C LYS A 132 10.40 9.71 2.89
N PHE A 133 9.53 10.27 3.72
CA PHE A 133 8.14 9.82 3.82
C PHE A 133 7.17 10.99 3.93
N PHE A 134 5.91 10.75 3.56
CA PHE A 134 4.84 11.74 3.58
C PHE A 134 3.98 11.60 4.82
N LEU A 135 3.68 12.72 5.48
CA LEU A 135 2.87 12.77 6.69
C LEU A 135 1.69 13.72 6.50
N ILE A 136 0.50 13.24 6.77
CA ILE A 136 -0.73 14.03 6.71
C ILE A 136 -1.32 14.13 8.11
N LEU A 137 -1.27 15.33 8.68
CA LEU A 137 -1.86 15.62 9.98
C LEU A 137 -3.27 16.18 9.81
N GLN A 138 -4.14 15.86 10.78
CA GLN A 138 -5.48 16.40 10.78
C GLN A 138 -5.53 17.81 11.38
N GLU A 139 -6.06 18.76 10.62
CA GLU A 139 -6.25 20.17 11.02
C GLU A 139 -7.67 20.64 10.69
N LYS A 140 -8.12 21.73 11.34
CA LYS A 140 -9.48 22.25 11.14
C LYS A 140 -9.69 22.78 9.72
N GLU A 141 -8.70 23.49 9.20
CA GLU A 141 -8.62 23.86 7.80
C GLU A 141 -7.61 22.93 7.11
N ASN A 142 -7.68 22.76 5.79
CA ASN A 142 -6.78 21.86 5.04
C ASN A 142 -5.30 22.33 5.04
N GLU A 143 -4.93 23.18 5.97
CA GLU A 143 -3.64 23.85 6.13
C GLU A 143 -3.34 23.99 7.63
N PHE A 144 -2.05 24.08 7.97
CA PHE A 144 -1.67 24.39 9.35
C PHE A 144 -1.86 25.88 9.61
N GLY A 145 -2.43 26.20 10.77
CA GLY A 145 -2.47 27.59 11.24
C GLY A 145 -1.06 28.15 11.49
N THR A 146 -0.93 29.48 11.46
CA THR A 146 0.36 30.17 11.60
C THR A 146 1.09 29.83 12.90
N THR A 147 0.37 29.66 14.01
CA THR A 147 0.96 29.23 15.29
C THR A 147 1.49 27.80 15.20
N VAL A 148 0.71 26.89 14.61
CA VAL A 148 1.11 25.48 14.46
C VAL A 148 2.36 25.39 13.61
N TRP A 149 2.43 26.11 12.49
CA TRP A 149 3.63 26.15 11.65
C TRP A 149 4.88 26.67 12.37
N LYS A 150 4.74 27.65 13.26
CA LYS A 150 5.87 28.19 14.04
C LYS A 150 6.43 27.19 15.05
N ASP A 151 5.56 26.41 15.67
CA ASP A 151 5.93 25.46 16.72
C ASP A 151 6.30 24.08 16.15
N LEU A 152 5.88 23.77 14.92
CA LEU A 152 6.11 22.49 14.29
C LEU A 152 7.57 22.33 13.85
N THR A 153 8.28 21.41 14.50
CA THR A 153 9.60 20.97 14.04
C THR A 153 9.45 19.80 13.09
N VAL A 154 9.75 20.02 11.80
CA VAL A 154 9.67 18.99 10.76
C VAL A 154 11.08 18.48 10.43
N PRO A 155 11.35 17.17 10.58
CA PRO A 155 12.62 16.61 10.14
C PRO A 155 12.82 16.78 8.63
N SER A 156 14.07 16.92 8.19
CA SER A 156 14.40 17.20 6.77
C SER A 156 13.94 16.11 5.79
N ASN A 157 13.70 14.90 6.29
CA ASN A 157 13.24 13.76 5.51
C ASN A 157 11.72 13.54 5.60
N VAL A 158 10.97 14.50 6.15
CA VAL A 158 9.51 14.42 6.28
C VAL A 158 8.86 15.53 5.47
N VAL A 159 8.02 15.13 4.53
CA VAL A 159 7.12 16.07 3.85
C VAL A 159 5.78 16.04 4.57
N VAL A 160 5.43 17.14 5.24
CA VAL A 160 4.22 17.23 6.04
C VAL A 160 3.14 18.07 5.36
N ARG A 161 1.90 17.61 5.38
CA ARG A 161 0.70 18.33 4.92
C ARG A 161 -0.43 18.21 5.93
N ALA A 162 -1.40 19.11 5.84
CA ALA A 162 -2.58 19.13 6.70
C ALA A 162 -3.85 18.75 5.92
N SER A 163 -4.81 18.06 6.54
CA SER A 163 -6.14 17.88 5.95
C SER A 163 -7.25 17.85 7.02
N LYS A 164 -8.49 18.14 6.61
CA LYS A 164 -9.66 18.11 7.51
C LYS A 164 -9.89 16.74 8.15
N SER A 165 -9.57 15.67 7.44
CA SER A 165 -9.80 14.29 7.87
C SER A 165 -8.54 13.54 8.29
N GLY A 166 -7.36 14.16 8.16
CA GLY A 166 -6.07 13.47 8.31
C GLY A 166 -5.74 12.52 7.15
N LYS A 167 -6.59 12.43 6.11
CA LYS A 167 -6.44 11.54 4.96
C LYS A 167 -5.85 12.26 3.75
N SER A 168 -5.38 11.46 2.79
CA SER A 168 -4.91 11.90 1.48
C SER A 168 -6.06 12.35 0.55
N SER A 169 -5.70 13.15 -0.44
CA SER A 169 -6.54 13.71 -1.50
C SER A 169 -5.71 13.86 -2.77
N ASP A 170 -6.31 14.09 -3.94
CA ASP A 170 -5.58 14.17 -5.21
C ASP A 170 -4.44 15.20 -5.17
N GLU A 171 -4.70 16.39 -4.60
CA GLU A 171 -3.70 17.43 -4.38
C GLU A 171 -2.51 16.95 -3.53
N LYS A 172 -2.78 16.17 -2.47
CA LYS A 172 -1.76 15.61 -1.59
C LYS A 172 -1.02 14.46 -2.25
N HIS A 173 -1.70 13.67 -3.07
CA HIS A 173 -1.07 12.64 -3.86
C HIS A 173 -0.08 13.24 -4.87
N ARG A 174 -0.44 14.34 -5.54
CA ARG A 174 0.50 15.10 -6.39
C ARG A 174 1.71 15.59 -5.60
N THR A 175 1.48 16.14 -4.40
CA THR A 175 2.56 16.53 -3.49
C THR A 175 3.49 15.36 -3.17
N PHE A 176 2.94 14.18 -2.87
CA PHE A 176 3.73 12.97 -2.65
C PHE A 176 4.58 12.64 -3.89
N LEU A 177 4.00 12.65 -5.08
CA LEU A 177 4.73 12.37 -6.32
C LEU A 177 5.88 13.35 -6.53
N ASP A 178 5.64 14.66 -6.37
CA ASP A 178 6.63 15.69 -6.70
C ASP A 178 7.72 15.89 -5.62
N GLU A 179 7.38 15.80 -4.34
CA GLU A 179 8.30 16.16 -3.25
C GLU A 179 8.92 14.95 -2.54
N VAL A 180 8.25 13.80 -2.63
CA VAL A 180 8.68 12.55 -1.99
C VAL A 180 9.21 11.56 -3.00
N LEU A 181 8.43 11.19 -4.03
CA LEU A 181 8.80 10.12 -4.97
C LEU A 181 9.82 10.58 -6.03
N ARG A 182 9.55 11.70 -6.71
CA ARG A 182 10.39 12.23 -7.80
C ARG A 182 11.83 12.56 -7.41
N PRO A 183 12.13 13.05 -6.19
CA PRO A 183 13.50 13.36 -5.78
C PRO A 183 14.34 12.15 -5.32
N LEU A 184 13.81 10.93 -5.45
CA LEU A 184 14.51 9.68 -5.11
C LEU A 184 15.45 9.22 -6.21
#